data_AF-A0A8U0LC67-F1
#
_entry.id   AF-A0A8U0LC67-F1
#
_cell.length_a   1.000
_cell.length_b   1.000
_cell.length_c   1.000
_cell.angle_alpha   90.00
_cell.angle_beta   90.00
_cell.angle_gamma   90.00
#
_symmetry.space_group_name_H-M   'P 1'
#
loop_
_entity.id
_entity.type
_entity.pdbx_description
1 polymer ?
#
loop_
_entity_poly.entity_id
_entity_poly.type
_entity_poly.pdbx_seq_one_letter_code
_entity_poly.pdbx_strand_id
1 'polypeptide(L)'
;MSSTQKLTAAGLRYQLFIRNKSLRWMASKLDWDVSKLSRRLKGTPAFNVIEIDRITEILGISFEELLTIPMDMQERFFKIESPDLEVTA
;
A
#
# COMPACT_ATOMS: atom_id res chain seq x y z
N MET A 1 9.34 12.74 -2.50
CA MET A 1 9.08 11.28 -2.54
C MET A 1 9.54 10.75 -3.88
N SER A 2 10.38 9.71 -3.91
CA SER A 2 10.91 9.13 -5.16
C SER A 2 9.84 8.38 -5.95
N SER A 3 10.06 8.16 -7.25
CA SER A 3 9.12 7.43 -8.12
C SER A 3 8.83 6.02 -7.61
N THR A 4 9.86 5.31 -7.10
CA THR A 4 9.71 3.98 -6.50
C THR A 4 8.82 4.02 -5.25
N GLN A 5 9.02 5.00 -4.36
CA GLN A 5 8.19 5.15 -3.15
C GLN A 5 6.72 5.42 -3.49
N LYS A 6 6.46 6.26 -4.50
CA LYS A 6 5.10 6.51 -5.01
C LYS A 6 4.47 5.23 -5.55
N LEU A 7 5.22 4.46 -6.35
CA LEU A 7 4.76 3.21 -6.93
C LEU A 7 4.49 2.14 -5.86
N THR A 8 5.35 2.00 -4.85
CA THR A 8 5.13 1.08 -3.73
C THR A 8 3.88 1.44 -2.93
N ALA A 9 3.66 2.73 -2.65
CA ALA A 9 2.46 3.19 -1.93
C ALA A 9 1.18 2.98 -2.75
N ALA A 10 1.21 3.30 -4.04
CA ALA A 10 0.10 3.07 -4.96
C ALA A 10 -0.20 1.57 -5.11
N GLY A 11 0.86 0.76 -5.24
CA GLY A 11 0.81 -0.69 -5.36
C GLY A 11 0.18 -1.35 -4.14
N LEU A 12 0.59 -0.94 -2.94
CA LEU A 12 -0.04 -1.41 -1.70
C LEU A 12 -1.53 -1.05 -1.65
N ARG A 13 -1.91 0.18 -1.98
CA ARG A 13 -3.34 0.58 -2.00
C ARG A 13 -4.15 -0.23 -3.01
N TYR A 14 -3.59 -0.47 -4.19
CA TYR A 14 -4.20 -1.29 -5.23
C TYR A 14 -4.40 -2.73 -4.77
N GLN A 15 -3.37 -3.36 -4.21
CA GLN A 15 -3.44 -4.74 -3.72
C GLN A 15 -4.48 -4.89 -2.58
N LEU A 16 -4.57 -3.91 -1.70
CA LEU A 16 -5.60 -3.89 -0.66
C LEU A 16 -7.01 -3.75 -1.25
N PHE A 17 -7.18 -2.88 -2.24
CA PHE A 17 -8.46 -2.67 -2.92
C PHE A 17 -8.97 -3.95 -3.60
N ILE A 18 -8.15 -4.60 -4.46
CA ILE A 18 -8.59 -5.79 -5.19
C ILE A 18 -8.85 -7.00 -4.28
N ARG A 19 -8.21 -7.02 -3.10
CA ARG A 19 -8.38 -8.07 -2.08
C ARG A 19 -9.47 -7.74 -1.06
N ASN A 20 -10.17 -6.62 -1.23
CA ASN A 20 -11.17 -6.09 -0.30
C ASN A 20 -10.65 -6.04 1.16
N LYS A 21 -9.44 -5.51 1.35
CA LYS A 21 -8.80 -5.33 2.65
C LYS A 21 -8.64 -3.85 2.97
N SER A 22 -8.81 -3.49 4.24
CA SER A 22 -8.61 -2.13 4.72
C SER A 22 -7.15 -1.86 5.09
N LEU A 23 -6.79 -0.57 5.17
CA LEU A 23 -5.52 -0.16 5.78
C LEU A 23 -5.39 -0.64 7.24
N ARG A 24 -6.50 -0.66 7.97
CA ARG A 24 -6.56 -1.17 9.35
C ARG A 24 -6.21 -2.65 9.41
N TRP A 25 -6.74 -3.45 8.47
CA TRP A 25 -6.39 -4.86 8.36
C TRP A 25 -4.89 -5.04 8.13
N MET A 26 -4.30 -4.30 7.19
CA MET A 26 -2.85 -4.40 6.92
C MET A 26 -2.02 -3.96 8.12
N ALA A 27 -2.37 -2.84 8.75
CA ALA A 27 -1.68 -2.36 9.95
C ALA A 27 -1.69 -3.41 11.07
N SER A 28 -2.83 -4.11 11.26
CA SER A 28 -2.92 -5.20 12.25
C SER A 28 -2.01 -6.39 11.93
N LYS A 29 -1.79 -6.72 10.66
CA LYS A 29 -0.89 -7.81 10.24
C LYS A 29 0.59 -7.45 10.40
N LEU A 30 0.91 -6.16 10.33
CA LEU A 30 2.25 -5.64 10.54
C LEU A 30 2.56 -5.36 12.01
N ASP A 31 1.58 -5.52 12.92
CA ASP A 31 1.65 -5.08 14.31
C ASP A 31 1.96 -3.57 14.42
N TRP A 32 1.29 -2.78 13.58
CA TRP A 32 1.48 -1.33 13.47
C TRP A 32 0.21 -0.57 13.81
N ASP A 33 0.40 0.65 14.30
CA ASP A 33 -0.66 1.65 14.32
C ASP A 33 -1.04 2.10 12.90
N VAL A 34 -2.33 2.34 12.65
CA VAL A 34 -2.82 2.78 11.32
C VAL A 34 -2.19 4.10 10.90
N SER A 35 -1.93 5.01 11.85
CA SER A 35 -1.26 6.29 11.59
C SER A 35 0.19 6.11 11.16
N LYS A 36 0.88 5.04 11.63
CA LYS A 36 2.20 4.68 11.13
C LYS A 36 2.12 4.25 9.67
N LEU A 37 1.19 3.36 9.31
CA LEU A 37 1.01 2.92 7.93
C LEU A 37 0.60 4.08 7.00
N SER A 38 -0.31 4.94 7.44
CA SER A 38 -0.73 6.14 6.70
C SER A 38 0.44 7.08 6.43
N ARG A 39 1.30 7.31 7.42
CA ARG A 39 2.54 8.10 7.25
C ARG A 39 3.51 7.47 6.24
N ARG A 40 3.68 6.14 6.26
CA ARG A 40 4.50 5.42 5.27
C ARG A 40 3.96 5.61 3.85
N LEU A 41 2.64 5.51 3.67
CA LEU A 41 1.97 5.74 2.39
C LEU A 41 2.11 7.19 1.90
N LYS A 42 2.22 8.15 2.81
CA LYS A 42 2.59 9.55 2.52
C LYS A 42 4.10 9.76 2.35
N GLY A 43 4.91 8.71 2.52
CA GLY A 43 6.37 8.70 2.29
C GLY A 43 7.21 9.33 3.39
N THR A 44 6.65 9.55 4.58
CA THR A 44 7.31 10.25 5.68
C THR A 44 7.22 9.45 6.99
N PRO A 45 8.19 8.57 7.29
CA PRO A 45 9.34 8.18 6.46
C PRO A 45 8.93 7.13 5.41
N ALA A 46 9.70 6.97 4.34
CA ALA A 46 9.46 5.93 3.34
C ALA A 46 9.55 4.51 3.92
N PHE A 47 8.91 3.55 3.25
CA PHE A 47 9.08 2.14 3.59
C PHE A 47 10.55 1.71 3.42
N ASN A 48 11.07 0.98 4.39
CA ASN A 48 12.35 0.30 4.23
C ASN A 48 12.16 -1.11 3.63
N VAL A 49 13.26 -1.76 3.25
CA VAL A 49 13.24 -3.07 2.57
C VAL A 49 12.55 -4.15 3.41
N ILE A 50 12.86 -4.25 4.71
CA ILE A 50 12.25 -5.24 5.61
C ILE A 50 10.74 -5.02 5.73
N GLU A 51 10.29 -3.77 5.76
CA GLU A 51 8.87 -3.43 5.78
C GLU A 51 8.17 -3.86 4.49
N ILE A 52 8.82 -3.68 3.33
CA ILE A 52 8.30 -4.10 2.03
C ILE A 52 8.22 -5.62 1.95
N ASP A 53 9.27 -6.34 2.35
CA ASP A 53 9.32 -7.81 2.33
C ASP A 53 8.16 -8.41 3.14
N ARG A 54 7.92 -7.85 4.34
CA ARG A 54 6.82 -8.31 5.20
C ARG A 54 5.45 -7.99 4.62
N ILE A 55 5.29 -6.85 3.95
CA ILE A 55 4.05 -6.51 3.23
C ILE A 55 3.79 -7.51 2.11
N THR A 56 4.81 -7.83 1.31
CA THR A 56 4.70 -8.79 0.21
C THR A 56 4.40 -10.21 0.71
N GLU A 57 5.00 -10.61 1.82
CA GLU A 57 4.72 -11.89 2.48
C GLU A 57 3.27 -11.98 2.98
N ILE A 58 2.77 -10.95 3.65
CA ILE A 58 1.37 -10.89 4.13
C ILE A 58 0.37 -10.97 2.96
N LEU A 59 0.71 -10.35 1.83
CA LEU A 59 -0.11 -10.35 0.63
C LEU A 59 0.05 -11.64 -0.19
N GLY A 60 1.10 -12.43 0.05
CA GLY A 60 1.43 -13.61 -0.73
C GLY A 60 1.75 -13.27 -2.18
N ILE A 61 2.51 -12.18 -2.41
CA ILE A 61 2.93 -11.71 -3.74
C ILE A 61 4.43 -11.39 -3.73
N SER A 62 5.01 -11.28 -4.91
CA SER A 62 6.35 -10.75 -5.12
C SER A 62 6.39 -9.21 -5.03
N PHE A 63 7.60 -8.66 -4.90
CA PHE A 63 7.80 -7.21 -5.00
C PHE A 63 7.41 -6.67 -6.37
N GLU A 64 7.68 -7.41 -7.46
CA GLU A 64 7.30 -7.01 -8.83
C GLU A 64 5.78 -6.90 -8.98
N GLU A 65 5.03 -7.85 -8.43
CA GLU A 65 3.56 -7.80 -8.40
C GLU A 65 3.03 -6.64 -7.54
N LEU A 66 3.72 -6.29 -6.46
CA LEU A 66 3.39 -5.09 -5.67
C LEU A 66 3.56 -3.82 -6.51
N LEU A 67 4.57 -3.77 -7.38
CA LEU A 67 4.82 -2.62 -8.27
C LEU A 67 3.96 -2.63 -9.54
N THR A 68 3.19 -3.70 -9.77
CA THR A 68 2.40 -3.85 -11.00
C THR A 68 0.96 -3.40 -10.75
N ILE A 69 0.62 -2.22 -11.28
CA ILE A 69 -0.73 -1.67 -11.27
C ILE A 69 -1.23 -1.61 -12.72
N PRO A 70 -2.39 -2.22 -13.05
CA PRO A 70 -3.01 -2.11 -14.37
C PRO A 70 -3.11 -0.65 -14.82
N MET A 71 -2.82 -0.38 -16.10
CA MET A 71 -2.76 0.98 -16.66
C MET A 71 -4.03 1.80 -16.40
N ASP A 72 -5.20 1.15 -16.48
CA ASP A 72 -6.52 1.73 -16.22
C ASP A 72 -6.74 2.10 -14.74
N MET A 73 -6.00 1.47 -13.83
CA MET A 73 -6.06 1.72 -12.38
C MET A 73 -4.96 2.67 -11.89
N GLN A 74 -3.93 2.95 -12.69
CA GLN A 74 -2.81 3.80 -12.28
C GLN A 74 -3.26 5.21 -11.89
N GLU A 75 -4.14 5.85 -12.67
CA GLU A 75 -4.61 7.19 -12.33
C GLU A 75 -5.29 7.24 -10.95
N ARG A 76 -6.06 6.21 -10.61
CA ARG A 76 -6.78 6.11 -9.34
C ARG A 76 -5.84 5.95 -8.14
N PHE A 77 -4.72 5.24 -8.27
CA PHE A 77 -3.85 4.98 -7.12
C PHE A 77 -2.62 5.89 -7.04
N PHE A 78 -2.25 6.55 -8.15
CA PHE A 78 -1.17 7.54 -8.20
C PHE A 78 -1.63 8.97 -7.90
N LYS A 79 -2.84 9.38 -8.31
CA LYS A 79 -3.28 10.78 -8.16
C LYS A 79 -3.98 11.07 -6.84
N ILE A 80 -4.37 10.05 -6.07
CA ILE A 80 -5.15 10.27 -4.84
C ILE A 80 -4.22 10.37 -3.62
N GLU A 81 -4.24 11.52 -2.93
CA GLU A 81 -3.53 11.75 -1.67
C GLU A 81 -4.00 10.84 -0.53
N SER A 82 -5.19 10.25 -0.62
CA SER A 82 -5.63 9.02 0.04
C SER A 82 -6.94 8.60 -0.61
N PRO A 83 -7.02 7.47 -1.34
CA PRO A 83 -8.33 6.90 -1.57
C PRO A 83 -8.83 6.53 -0.18
N ASP A 84 -9.93 7.14 0.25
CA ASP A 84 -10.68 6.68 1.41
C ASP A 84 -11.04 5.22 1.14
N LEU A 85 -10.18 4.33 1.66
CA LEU A 85 -10.42 2.90 1.75
C LEU A 85 -11.39 2.70 2.93
N GLU A 86 -12.54 3.36 2.87
CA GLU A 86 -13.68 3.05 3.71
C GLU A 86 -14.26 1.74 3.19
N VAL A 87 -13.74 0.65 3.75
CA VAL A 87 -14.34 -0.68 3.61
C VAL A 87 -15.64 -0.63 4.40
N THR A 88 -16.77 -0.49 3.67
CA THR A 88 -18.10 -0.72 4.25
C THR A 88 -18.16 -2.15 4.78
N ALA A 89 -18.42 -2.25 6.08
CA ALA A 89 -18.64 -3.50 6.81
C ALA A 89 -19.88 -4.25 6.31
#